data_AF-A0A957JCH1-F1
#
_entry.id   AF-A0A957JCH1-F1
#
_cell.length_a   1.000
_cell.length_b   1.000
_cell.length_c   1.000
_cell.angle_alpha   90.00
_cell.angle_beta   90.00
_cell.angle_gamma   90.00
#
_symmetry.space_group_name_H-M   'P 1'
#
loop_
_entity.id
_entity.type
_entity.pdbx_description
1 polymer ?
#
loop_
_entity_poly.entity_id
_entity_poly.type
_entity_poly.pdbx_seq_one_letter_code
_entity_poly.pdbx_strand_id
1 'polypeptide(L)'
;MLNRRRLDDLSVEELEQELLRKKRAHRRQRLARLQSEGRLVEVAGLSAPDPEPLPPRLAYQNGQLLAEAEPAASRSPLRLGWVANKFLLFVEVGAVVGLVLVALLMWSTRSELNREIAAVQDEEAAGFALPTPEPTPIISVAVLPTGHRIVNGAAIPEEAGDIPSHLLPIINSYVPPPLPTPGPEQARRIQIAKIGIDKPIVQGDDWEQLKKGVGQHPGTAIPGQLGNLVLSAHNDIFGEIFRHLDRLVAGDEFIVSTERAAYTYVIREIRIVEPTAVEVLEATEHASATLISCYPYQVNTQRIVVLADLVTD
;
A
#
# COMPACT_ATOMS: atom_id res chain seq x y z
N MET A 1 56.22 -8.41 16.92
CA MET A 1 54.98 -9.02 16.39
C MET A 1 53.87 -8.77 17.40
N LEU A 2 53.09 -7.70 17.24
CA LEU A 2 52.06 -7.31 18.21
C LEU A 2 50.75 -7.98 17.86
N ASN A 3 50.30 -8.87 18.74
CA ASN A 3 49.01 -9.53 18.71
C ASN A 3 47.90 -8.46 18.86
N ARG A 4 47.35 -7.97 17.74
CA ARG A 4 46.22 -7.04 17.75
C ARG A 4 44.94 -7.85 18.01
N ARG A 5 44.57 -7.99 19.28
CA ARG A 5 43.20 -8.37 19.66
C ARG A 5 42.24 -7.36 19.04
N ARG A 6 41.12 -7.83 18.47
CA ARG A 6 40.12 -6.94 17.87
C ARG A 6 39.37 -6.22 19.00
N LEU A 7 38.83 -5.04 18.72
CA LEU A 7 38.11 -4.22 19.71
C LEU A 7 36.96 -4.99 20.39
N ASP A 8 36.39 -5.95 19.67
CA ASP A 8 35.27 -6.78 20.12
C ASP A 8 35.67 -7.86 21.15
N ASP A 9 36.97 -8.13 21.31
CA ASP A 9 37.50 -9.13 22.26
C ASP A 9 37.87 -8.52 23.63
N LEU A 10 37.76 -7.20 23.79
CA LEU A 10 38.13 -6.47 25.01
C LEU A 10 36.93 -6.39 25.95
N SER A 11 37.16 -6.56 27.25
CA SER A 11 36.11 -6.29 28.24
C SER A 11 35.81 -4.79 28.31
N VAL A 12 34.63 -4.41 28.81
CA VAL A 12 34.21 -3.00 28.94
C VAL A 12 35.24 -2.20 29.74
N GLU A 13 35.80 -2.80 30.79
CA GLU A 13 36.79 -2.19 31.67
C GLU A 13 38.16 -2.05 31.00
N GLU A 14 38.55 -3.00 30.15
CA GLU A 14 39.77 -2.89 29.33
C GLU A 14 39.65 -1.78 28.29
N LEU A 15 38.46 -1.62 27.70
CA LEU A 15 38.16 -0.56 26.74
C LEU A 15 38.24 0.83 27.39
N GLU A 16 37.71 0.99 28.61
CA GLU A 16 37.80 2.23 29.38
C GLU A 16 39.25 2.62 29.70
N GLN A 17 40.09 1.66 30.12
CA GLN A 17 41.50 1.91 30.38
C GLN A 17 42.25 2.35 29.13
N GLU A 18 41.97 1.71 28.01
CA GLU A 18 42.62 2.05 26.73
C GLU A 18 42.16 3.42 26.22
N LEU A 19 40.88 3.76 26.40
CA LEU A 19 40.34 5.10 26.15
C LEU A 19 41.01 6.16 27.02
N LEU A 20 41.19 5.90 28.32
CA LEU A 20 41.85 6.82 29.24
C LEU A 20 43.32 7.04 28.86
N ARG A 21 44.06 5.99 28.49
CA ARG A 21 45.43 6.08 27.97
C ARG A 21 45.48 6.94 26.71
N LYS A 22 44.58 6.68 25.76
CA LYS A 22 44.50 7.42 24.49
C LYS A 22 44.14 8.90 24.72
N LYS A 23 43.22 9.20 25.63
CA LYS A 23 42.83 10.57 26.01
C LYS A 23 43.99 11.33 26.65
N ARG A 24 44.77 10.69 27.53
CA ARG A 24 45.99 11.27 28.13
C ARG A 24 47.08 11.52 27.07
N ALA A 25 47.31 10.58 26.16
CA ALA A 25 48.26 10.74 25.06
C ALA A 25 47.89 11.92 24.14
N HIS A 26 46.61 12.02 23.77
CA HIS A 26 46.10 13.13 22.96
C HIS A 26 46.24 14.49 23.68
N ARG A 27 45.95 14.55 24.98
CA ARG A 27 46.16 15.77 25.79
C ARG A 27 47.63 16.18 25.81
N ARG A 28 48.56 15.23 25.99
CA ARG A 28 50.01 15.51 25.95
C ARG A 28 50.45 16.03 24.59
N GLN A 29 49.99 15.42 23.50
CA GLN A 29 50.29 15.87 22.15
C GLN A 29 49.77 17.29 21.88
N ARG A 30 48.56 17.60 22.36
CA ARG A 30 47.98 18.95 22.25
C ARG A 30 48.78 20.00 23.02
N LEU A 31 49.25 19.68 24.22
CA LEU A 31 50.09 20.58 25.02
C LEU A 31 51.46 20.81 24.36
N ALA A 32 52.11 19.74 23.87
CA ALA A 32 53.37 19.84 23.14
C ALA A 32 53.25 20.71 21.88
N ARG A 33 52.13 20.60 21.16
CA ARG A 33 51.82 21.46 20.01
C ARG A 33 51.69 22.93 20.42
N LEU A 34 50.91 23.23 21.45
CA LEU A 34 50.75 24.60 21.96
C LEU A 34 52.08 25.22 22.43
N GLN A 35 52.99 24.39 22.95
CA GLN A 35 54.33 24.80 23.37
C GLN A 35 55.19 25.18 22.15
N SER A 36 55.18 24.34 21.10
CA SER A 36 55.89 24.63 19.85
C SER A 36 55.36 25.88 19.11
N GLU A 37 54.08 26.20 19.30
CA GLU A 37 53.42 27.39 18.72
C GLU A 37 53.58 28.65 19.60
N GLY A 38 54.32 28.58 20.72
CA GLY A 38 54.59 29.74 21.59
C GLY A 38 53.37 30.26 22.37
N ARG A 39 52.28 29.47 22.45
CA ARG A 39 50.99 29.86 23.04
C ARG A 39 50.81 29.46 24.50
N LEU A 40 51.85 28.91 25.13
CA LEU A 40 51.88 28.55 26.55
C LEU A 40 52.57 29.65 27.35
N VAL A 41 51.85 30.23 28.31
CA VAL A 41 52.41 31.18 29.29
C VAL A 41 52.92 30.38 30.48
N GLU A 42 54.24 30.26 30.65
CA GLU A 42 54.82 29.74 31.88
C GLU A 42 54.69 30.79 33.00
N VAL A 43 53.89 30.46 34.02
CA VAL A 43 53.79 31.28 35.22
C VAL A 43 54.89 30.82 36.18
N ALA A 44 55.87 31.70 36.43
CA ALA A 44 57.00 31.40 37.31
C ALA A 44 56.51 30.97 38.70
N GLY A 45 56.91 29.78 39.14
CA GLY A 45 56.61 29.24 40.48
C GLY A 45 55.52 28.17 40.54
N LEU A 46 54.82 27.86 39.43
CA LEU A 46 53.85 26.76 39.37
C LEU A 46 54.37 25.67 38.42
N SER A 47 54.97 24.62 38.97
CA SER A 47 55.22 23.40 38.18
C SER A 47 53.89 22.67 37.94
N ALA A 48 53.73 22.07 36.76
CA ALA A 48 52.55 21.25 36.49
C ALA A 48 52.44 20.14 37.55
N PRO A 49 51.27 19.89 38.14
CA PRO A 49 51.11 18.81 39.10
C PRO A 49 51.53 17.50 38.44
N ASP A 50 52.30 16.68 39.15
CA ASP A 50 52.64 15.35 38.69
C ASP A 50 51.38 14.61 38.27
N PRO A 51 51.40 13.89 37.14
CA PRO A 51 50.22 13.19 36.67
C PRO A 51 49.76 12.23 37.75
N GLU A 52 48.56 12.46 38.29
CA GLU A 52 47.93 11.58 39.27
C GLU A 52 48.08 10.11 38.81
N PRO A 53 48.63 9.23 39.65
CA PRO A 53 48.72 7.82 39.33
C PRO A 53 47.32 7.32 38.96
N LEU A 54 47.25 6.43 37.97
CA LEU A 54 45.96 5.79 37.65
C LEU A 54 45.43 5.19 38.95
N PRO A 55 44.14 5.41 39.30
CA PRO A 55 43.60 4.86 40.53
C PRO A 55 43.83 3.35 40.55
N PRO A 56 44.22 2.75 41.70
CA PRO A 56 44.36 1.32 41.82
C PRO A 56 43.05 0.63 41.46
N ARG A 57 43.13 -0.62 41.02
CA ARG A 57 41.99 -1.41 40.58
C ARG A 57 41.07 -1.66 41.78
N LEU A 58 39.99 -0.87 41.90
CA LEU A 58 39.02 -1.03 42.98
C LEU A 58 38.00 -2.09 42.55
N ALA A 59 38.03 -3.25 43.20
CA ALA A 59 37.01 -4.27 43.03
C ALA A 59 35.81 -3.92 43.92
N TYR A 60 34.66 -3.67 43.30
CA TYR A 60 33.39 -3.53 43.99
C TYR A 60 32.61 -4.82 43.85
N GLN A 61 32.28 -5.45 44.97
CA GLN A 61 31.35 -6.58 45.00
C GLN A 61 30.23 -6.25 45.97
N ASN A 62 28.99 -6.27 45.48
CA ASN A 62 27.79 -5.98 46.27
C ASN A 62 27.85 -4.63 47.04
N GLY A 63 28.42 -3.59 46.44
CA GLY A 63 28.45 -2.24 47.02
C GLY A 63 29.49 -2.01 48.12
N GLN A 64 30.36 -2.98 48.42
CA GLN A 64 31.50 -2.80 49.33
C GLN A 64 32.84 -2.82 48.58
N LEU A 65 33.76 -1.96 49.02
CA LEU A 65 35.10 -1.75 48.47
C LEU A 65 36.01 -2.86 49.00
N LEU A 66 36.38 -3.82 48.15
CA LEU A 66 37.33 -4.88 48.51
C LEU A 66 38.74 -4.37 48.23
N ALA A 67 39.64 -4.52 49.21
CA ALA A 67 41.05 -4.13 49.09
C ALA A 67 41.74 -4.82 47.90
N GLU A 68 42.83 -4.19 47.43
CA GLU A 68 43.59 -4.45 46.20
C GLU A 68 43.50 -5.88 45.63
N ALA A 69 42.89 -5.98 44.44
CA ALA A 69 42.72 -7.23 43.72
C ALA A 69 43.98 -7.63 42.93
N GLU A 70 44.66 -8.68 43.40
CA GLU A 70 45.65 -9.46 42.65
C GLU A 70 45.07 -9.97 41.32
N PRO A 71 45.88 -10.19 40.27
CA PRO A 71 45.39 -10.47 38.93
C PRO A 71 44.78 -11.88 38.86
N ALA A 72 43.46 -11.97 39.01
CA ALA A 72 42.71 -13.16 38.66
C ALA A 72 42.84 -13.40 37.14
N ALA A 73 43.57 -14.45 36.78
CA ALA A 73 43.67 -14.93 35.41
C ALA A 73 42.26 -15.23 34.89
N SER A 74 41.74 -14.35 34.04
CA SER A 74 40.44 -14.53 33.41
C SER A 74 40.53 -15.76 32.49
N ARG A 75 39.91 -16.87 32.91
CA ARG A 75 39.65 -18.00 32.02
C ARG A 75 38.64 -17.52 30.98
N SER A 76 39.12 -17.19 29.79
CA SER A 76 38.28 -16.92 28.62
C SER A 76 37.36 -18.11 28.36
N PRO A 77 36.02 -17.95 28.21
CA PRO A 77 35.16 -19.03 27.76
C PRO A 77 35.36 -19.23 26.24
N LEU A 78 36.53 -19.73 25.87
CA LEU A 78 36.84 -20.11 24.49
C LEU A 78 36.24 -21.50 24.24
N ARG A 79 35.05 -21.53 23.63
CA ARG A 79 34.60 -22.53 22.63
C ARG A 79 33.12 -22.42 22.25
N LEU A 80 32.27 -21.84 23.09
CA LEU A 80 30.82 -21.90 22.87
C LEU A 80 30.33 -20.91 21.79
N GLY A 81 30.84 -19.67 21.77
CA GLY A 81 30.46 -18.67 20.76
C GLY A 81 30.86 -19.04 19.33
N TRP A 82 31.98 -19.76 19.16
CA TRP A 82 32.42 -20.25 17.85
C TRP A 82 31.49 -21.35 17.29
N VAL A 83 31.03 -22.25 18.16
CA VAL A 83 30.07 -23.30 17.77
C VAL A 83 28.68 -22.68 17.51
N ALA A 84 28.26 -21.73 18.33
CA ALA A 84 26.99 -21.01 18.16
C ALA A 84 26.94 -20.23 16.83
N ASN A 85 28.01 -19.52 16.48
CA ASN A 85 28.09 -18.81 15.19
C ASN A 85 28.07 -19.76 13.99
N LYS A 86 28.72 -20.92 14.10
CA LYS A 86 28.64 -21.95 13.05
C LYS A 86 27.24 -22.52 12.91
N PHE A 87 26.57 -22.78 14.03
CA PHE A 87 25.19 -23.26 14.04
C PHE A 87 24.23 -22.25 13.39
N LEU A 88 24.37 -20.97 13.71
CA LEU A 88 23.55 -19.91 13.13
C LEU A 88 23.72 -19.82 11.61
N LEU A 89 24.94 -19.96 11.12
CA LEU A 89 25.23 -20.03 9.68
C LEU A 89 24.60 -21.26 9.00
N PHE A 90 24.57 -22.42 9.65
CA PHE A 90 23.87 -23.60 9.13
C PHE A 90 22.36 -23.39 9.05
N VAL A 91 21.76 -22.73 10.04
CA VAL A 91 20.33 -22.40 10.04
C VAL A 91 19.99 -21.45 8.90
N GLU A 92 20.80 -20.40 8.69
CA GLU A 92 20.61 -19.43 7.61
C GLU A 92 20.70 -20.09 6.23
N VAL A 93 21.74 -20.92 6.00
CA VAL A 93 21.89 -21.66 4.74
C VAL A 93 20.71 -22.62 4.53
N GLY A 94 20.24 -23.30 5.58
CA GLY A 94 19.05 -24.15 5.53
C GLY A 94 17.79 -23.39 5.13
N ALA A 95 17.59 -22.19 5.67
CA ALA A 95 16.45 -21.34 5.34
C ALA A 95 16.46 -20.90 3.86
N VAL A 96 17.63 -20.52 3.33
CA VAL A 96 17.77 -20.14 1.92
C VAL A 96 17.51 -21.33 0.99
N VAL A 97 18.05 -22.50 1.30
CA VAL A 97 17.81 -23.72 0.51
C VAL A 97 16.32 -24.10 0.54
N GLY A 98 15.67 -24.01 1.70
CA GLY A 98 14.23 -24.24 1.83
C GLY A 98 13.40 -23.27 0.99
N LEU A 99 13.76 -21.98 0.99
CA LEU A 99 13.07 -20.96 0.19
C LEU A 99 13.21 -21.24 -1.31
N VAL A 100 14.40 -21.63 -1.77
CA VAL A 100 14.63 -22.02 -3.17
C VAL A 100 13.80 -23.25 -3.54
N LEU A 101 13.73 -24.26 -2.66
CA LEU A 101 12.90 -25.45 -2.89
C LEU A 101 11.42 -25.08 -3.02
N VAL A 102 10.89 -24.23 -2.15
CA VAL A 102 9.50 -23.75 -2.21
C VAL A 102 9.25 -22.98 -3.51
N ALA A 103 10.18 -22.13 -3.94
CA ALA A 103 10.05 -21.41 -5.20
C ALA A 103 10.02 -22.35 -6.41
N LEU A 104 10.84 -23.40 -6.41
CA LEU A 104 10.86 -24.41 -7.47
C LEU A 104 9.57 -25.24 -7.49
N LEU A 105 9.05 -25.64 -6.32
CA LEU A 105 7.77 -26.33 -6.20
C LEU A 105 6.63 -25.45 -6.71
N MET A 106 6.58 -24.18 -6.30
CA MET A 106 5.58 -23.21 -6.76
C MET A 106 5.66 -23.00 -8.28
N TRP A 107 6.87 -22.90 -8.83
CA TRP A 107 7.08 -22.79 -10.27
C TRP A 107 6.55 -24.02 -11.02
N SER A 108 6.86 -25.22 -10.52
CA SER A 108 6.37 -26.48 -11.09
C SER A 108 4.84 -26.52 -11.09
N THR A 109 4.19 -26.28 -9.94
CA THR A 109 2.74 -26.30 -9.81
C THR A 109 2.07 -25.25 -10.71
N ARG A 110 2.60 -24.03 -10.77
CA ARG A 110 2.07 -23.00 -11.68
C ARG A 110 2.20 -23.42 -13.15
N SER A 111 3.32 -24.03 -13.52
CA SER A 111 3.56 -24.46 -14.90
C SER A 111 2.63 -25.57 -15.35
N GLU A 112 2.25 -26.46 -14.44
CA GLU A 112 1.29 -27.54 -14.68
C GLU A 112 -0.14 -27.00 -14.80
N LEU A 113 -0.55 -26.12 -13.87
CA LEU A 113 -1.88 -25.50 -13.91
C LEU A 113 -2.08 -24.64 -15.16
N ASN A 114 -1.06 -23.92 -15.61
CA ASN A 114 -1.11 -23.16 -16.85
C ASN A 114 -1.30 -24.05 -18.09
N ARG A 115 -0.79 -25.29 -18.08
CA ARG A 115 -0.95 -26.23 -19.20
C ARG A 115 -2.34 -26.84 -19.21
N GLU A 116 -2.88 -27.19 -18.04
CA GLU A 116 -4.25 -27.70 -17.91
C GLU A 116 -5.28 -26.65 -18.32
N ILE A 117 -5.13 -25.39 -17.89
CA ILE A 117 -6.04 -24.30 -18.28
C ILE A 117 -5.97 -24.04 -19.79
N ALA A 118 -4.78 -24.07 -20.40
CA ALA A 118 -4.65 -23.92 -21.85
C ALA A 118 -5.36 -25.05 -22.60
N ALA A 119 -5.26 -26.29 -22.11
CA ALA A 119 -5.94 -27.43 -22.72
C ALA A 119 -7.48 -27.33 -22.60
N VAL A 120 -8.00 -26.90 -21.44
CA VAL A 120 -9.45 -26.69 -21.24
C VAL A 120 -9.98 -25.55 -22.12
N GLN A 121 -9.21 -24.47 -22.28
CA GLN A 121 -9.58 -23.36 -23.18
C GLN A 121 -9.62 -23.79 -24.64
N ASP A 122 -8.69 -24.64 -25.08
CA ASP A 122 -8.69 -25.19 -26.44
C ASP A 122 -9.87 -26.17 -26.66
N GLU A 123 -10.26 -26.94 -25.65
CA GLU A 123 -11.45 -27.81 -25.68
C GLU A 123 -12.76 -27.00 -25.69
N GLU A 124 -12.86 -25.94 -24.88
CA GLU A 124 -13.99 -25.02 -24.90
C GLU A 124 -14.09 -24.29 -26.26
N ALA A 125 -12.97 -23.84 -26.82
CA ALA A 125 -12.91 -23.22 -28.15
C ALA A 125 -13.38 -24.19 -29.25
N ALA A 126 -13.10 -25.49 -29.13
CA ALA A 126 -13.63 -26.52 -30.03
C ALA A 126 -15.13 -26.82 -29.79
N GLY A 127 -15.63 -26.66 -28.56
CA GLY A 127 -17.04 -26.80 -28.19
C GLY A 127 -17.97 -25.68 -28.69
N PHE A 128 -17.41 -24.51 -29.06
CA PHE A 128 -18.15 -23.39 -29.66
C PHE A 128 -18.22 -23.41 -31.20
N ALA A 129 -17.76 -24.49 -31.85
CA ALA A 129 -18.07 -24.72 -33.26
C ALA A 129 -19.59 -24.97 -33.40
N LEU A 130 -20.32 -23.96 -33.86
CA LEU A 130 -21.78 -23.96 -34.01
C LEU A 130 -22.28 -25.25 -34.72
N PRO A 131 -23.18 -26.05 -34.13
CA PRO A 131 -23.94 -27.03 -34.89
C PRO A 131 -24.90 -26.30 -35.84
N THR A 132 -25.02 -26.79 -37.07
CA THR A 132 -25.98 -26.31 -38.08
C THR A 132 -27.39 -26.25 -37.47
N PRO A 133 -28.12 -25.12 -37.52
CA PRO A 133 -29.38 -24.98 -36.80
C PRO A 133 -30.49 -25.84 -37.40
N GLU A 134 -31.10 -26.70 -36.58
CA GLU A 134 -32.45 -27.24 -36.82
C GLU A 134 -33.51 -26.32 -36.18
N PRO A 135 -34.69 -26.15 -36.79
CA PRO A 135 -35.69 -25.19 -36.35
C PRO A 135 -36.38 -25.61 -35.04
N THR A 136 -36.35 -24.74 -34.02
CA THR A 136 -36.99 -24.98 -32.71
C THR A 136 -38.21 -24.04 -32.51
N PRO A 137 -39.36 -24.52 -31.99
CA PRO A 137 -40.59 -23.72 -31.84
C PRO A 137 -40.59 -22.79 -30.62
N ILE A 138 -41.43 -21.74 -30.68
CA ILE A 138 -41.52 -20.64 -29.71
C ILE A 138 -42.48 -20.98 -28.55
N ILE A 139 -42.07 -20.72 -27.30
CA ILE A 139 -42.93 -20.75 -26.09
C ILE A 139 -42.92 -19.35 -25.46
N SER A 140 -44.07 -18.86 -25.00
CA SER A 140 -44.23 -17.57 -24.32
C SER A 140 -44.71 -17.74 -22.87
N VAL A 141 -44.16 -16.95 -21.94
CA VAL A 141 -44.55 -16.88 -20.53
C VAL A 141 -44.75 -15.42 -20.14
N ALA A 142 -45.84 -15.10 -19.43
CA ALA A 142 -46.23 -13.76 -19.01
C ALA A 142 -45.88 -13.50 -17.52
N VAL A 143 -45.42 -12.28 -17.19
CA VAL A 143 -45.09 -11.82 -15.84
C VAL A 143 -45.81 -10.50 -15.53
N LEU A 144 -46.29 -10.30 -14.29
CA LEU A 144 -47.03 -9.11 -13.79
C LEU A 144 -46.15 -8.18 -12.90
N PRO A 145 -46.49 -6.89 -12.71
CA PRO A 145 -45.47 -5.82 -12.60
C PRO A 145 -45.19 -5.17 -11.21
N THR A 146 -45.73 -5.60 -10.06
CA THR A 146 -45.78 -4.70 -8.87
C THR A 146 -45.33 -5.23 -7.49
N GLY A 147 -44.39 -6.17 -7.42
CA GLY A 147 -43.39 -6.28 -6.34
C GLY A 147 -43.74 -6.34 -4.82
N HIS A 148 -44.98 -6.21 -4.34
CA HIS A 148 -45.28 -6.25 -2.90
C HIS A 148 -45.74 -7.63 -2.39
N ARG A 149 -45.44 -7.96 -1.12
CA ARG A 149 -45.98 -9.13 -0.40
C ARG A 149 -46.80 -8.68 0.80
N ILE A 150 -47.92 -9.37 1.04
CA ILE A 150 -48.76 -9.20 2.23
C ILE A 150 -48.56 -10.42 3.15
N VAL A 151 -48.29 -10.18 4.43
CA VAL A 151 -48.31 -11.21 5.48
C VAL A 151 -49.31 -10.78 6.54
N ASN A 152 -50.32 -11.63 6.81
CA ASN A 152 -51.37 -11.42 7.82
C ASN A 152 -52.11 -10.07 7.75
N GLY A 153 -52.27 -9.51 6.55
CA GLY A 153 -53.16 -8.35 6.31
C GLY A 153 -52.61 -6.98 6.70
N ALA A 154 -51.34 -6.86 7.09
CA ALA A 154 -50.69 -5.57 7.32
C ALA A 154 -49.49 -5.38 6.40
N ALA A 155 -49.35 -4.18 5.83
CA ALA A 155 -48.16 -3.78 5.07
C ALA A 155 -47.06 -3.36 6.04
N ILE A 156 -45.87 -3.96 5.92
CA ILE A 156 -44.70 -3.61 6.73
C ILE A 156 -43.70 -2.89 5.80
N PRO A 157 -43.22 -1.70 6.14
CA PRO A 157 -42.10 -1.07 5.43
C PRO A 157 -40.81 -1.87 5.63
N GLU A 158 -39.99 -2.02 4.58
CA GLU A 158 -38.66 -2.64 4.66
C GLU A 158 -37.74 -1.86 5.62
N GLU A 159 -37.46 -2.42 6.80
CA GLU A 159 -36.18 -2.15 7.45
C GLU A 159 -35.13 -3.11 6.87
N ALA A 160 -33.99 -2.52 6.49
CA ALA A 160 -32.80 -3.26 6.09
C ALA A 160 -32.28 -4.10 7.26
N GLY A 161 -32.65 -5.38 7.30
CA GLY A 161 -32.20 -6.29 8.35
C GLY A 161 -32.86 -7.66 8.23
N ASP A 162 -32.23 -8.52 7.43
CA ASP A 162 -32.32 -9.98 7.37
C ASP A 162 -32.68 -10.48 5.99
N ILE A 163 -31.64 -10.85 5.25
CA ILE A 163 -31.79 -11.63 4.02
C ILE A 163 -32.56 -12.90 4.41
N PRO A 164 -33.75 -13.14 3.82
CA PRO A 164 -34.54 -14.34 4.09
C PRO A 164 -33.69 -15.60 3.92
N SER A 165 -33.80 -16.55 4.85
CA SER A 165 -32.95 -17.76 4.88
C SER A 165 -32.98 -18.58 3.58
N HIS A 166 -34.08 -18.52 2.83
CA HIS A 166 -34.23 -19.18 1.54
C HIS A 166 -33.48 -18.50 0.39
N LEU A 167 -33.04 -17.24 0.55
CA LEU A 167 -32.22 -16.50 -0.40
C LEU A 167 -30.72 -16.63 -0.11
N LEU A 168 -30.33 -17.06 1.09
CA LEU A 168 -28.92 -17.31 1.44
C LEU A 168 -28.21 -18.28 0.49
N PRO A 169 -28.82 -19.40 0.04
CA PRO A 169 -28.16 -20.29 -0.92
C PRO A 169 -27.92 -19.60 -2.27
N ILE A 170 -28.86 -18.76 -2.71
CA ILE A 170 -28.78 -18.05 -4.00
C ILE A 170 -27.68 -17.00 -3.94
N ILE A 171 -27.65 -16.19 -2.88
CA ILE A 171 -26.64 -15.13 -2.70
C ILE A 171 -25.25 -15.74 -2.50
N ASN A 172 -25.13 -16.82 -1.72
CA ASN A 172 -23.85 -17.51 -1.54
C ASN A 172 -23.39 -18.22 -2.83
N SER A 173 -24.30 -18.55 -3.74
CA SER A 173 -23.97 -19.09 -5.06
C SER A 173 -23.74 -18.01 -6.13
N TYR A 174 -24.02 -16.75 -5.82
CA TYR A 174 -23.84 -15.65 -6.77
C TYR A 174 -22.35 -15.32 -6.87
N VAL A 175 -21.74 -15.76 -7.97
CA VAL A 175 -20.44 -15.27 -8.40
C VAL A 175 -20.69 -13.96 -9.16
N PRO A 176 -20.18 -12.81 -8.69
CA PRO A 176 -20.34 -11.57 -9.43
C PRO A 176 -19.74 -11.78 -10.83
N PRO A 177 -20.42 -11.33 -11.90
CA PRO A 177 -19.90 -11.47 -13.25
C PRO A 177 -18.51 -10.83 -13.31
N PRO A 178 -17.56 -11.44 -14.04
CA PRO A 178 -16.25 -10.83 -14.21
C PRO A 178 -16.43 -9.43 -14.80
N LEU A 179 -15.73 -8.46 -14.24
CA LEU A 179 -15.73 -7.10 -14.77
C LEU A 179 -15.29 -7.18 -16.25
N PRO A 180 -16.06 -6.58 -17.17
CA PRO A 180 -15.75 -6.68 -18.59
C PRO A 180 -14.36 -6.09 -18.86
N THR A 181 -13.54 -6.83 -19.62
CA THR A 181 -12.25 -6.32 -20.10
C THR A 181 -12.50 -5.06 -20.94
N PRO A 182 -11.68 -3.99 -20.79
CA PRO A 182 -12.04 -2.76 -21.45
C PRO A 182 -12.05 -2.83 -22.97
N GLY A 183 -13.24 -2.62 -23.54
CA GLY A 183 -13.44 -2.50 -24.99
C GLY A 183 -12.94 -1.16 -25.53
N PRO A 184 -12.88 -1.01 -26.86
CA PRO A 184 -12.28 0.15 -27.51
C PRO A 184 -13.04 1.47 -27.26
N GLU A 185 -14.33 1.39 -26.93
CA GLU A 185 -15.19 2.53 -26.59
C GLU A 185 -15.25 2.82 -25.09
N GLN A 186 -14.64 1.99 -24.26
CA GLN A 186 -14.66 2.19 -22.82
C GLN A 186 -13.68 3.26 -22.38
N ALA A 187 -14.00 3.92 -21.28
CA ALA A 187 -13.15 4.93 -20.68
C ALA A 187 -11.82 4.31 -20.22
N ARG A 188 -10.70 4.88 -20.67
CA ARG A 188 -9.34 4.40 -20.37
C ARG A 188 -8.55 5.38 -19.51
N ARG A 189 -8.81 6.68 -19.65
CA ARG A 189 -8.02 7.73 -19.01
C ARG A 189 -8.85 8.99 -18.82
N ILE A 190 -8.65 9.68 -17.70
CA ILE A 190 -9.21 11.00 -17.44
C ILE A 190 -8.09 12.01 -17.24
N GLN A 191 -8.29 13.21 -17.80
CA GLN A 191 -7.40 14.35 -17.63
C GLN A 191 -8.21 15.57 -17.19
N ILE A 192 -7.78 16.20 -16.09
CA ILE A 192 -8.36 17.46 -15.58
C ILE A 192 -7.21 18.44 -15.37
N ALA A 193 -6.96 19.29 -16.37
CA ALA A 193 -5.76 20.14 -16.41
C ALA A 193 -5.66 21.10 -15.21
N LYS A 194 -6.79 21.71 -14.83
CA LYS A 194 -6.84 22.72 -13.74
C LYS A 194 -6.35 22.20 -12.40
N ILE A 195 -6.59 20.92 -12.11
CA ILE A 195 -6.19 20.28 -10.85
C ILE A 195 -5.09 19.22 -11.05
N GLY A 196 -4.46 19.19 -12.23
CA GLY A 196 -3.30 18.35 -12.51
C GLY A 196 -3.60 16.85 -12.50
N ILE A 197 -4.85 16.44 -12.76
CA ILE A 197 -5.20 15.02 -12.81
C ILE A 197 -4.88 14.48 -14.20
N ASP A 198 -4.17 13.36 -14.19
CA ASP A 198 -3.96 12.53 -15.35
C ASP A 198 -3.82 11.07 -14.88
N LYS A 199 -4.92 10.31 -14.99
CA LYS A 199 -5.04 8.98 -14.34
C LYS A 199 -5.78 7.96 -15.22
N PRO A 200 -5.43 6.66 -15.10
CA PRO A 200 -6.17 5.61 -15.77
C PRO A 200 -7.58 5.47 -15.21
N ILE A 201 -8.49 5.04 -16.07
CA ILE A 201 -9.84 4.62 -15.71
C ILE A 201 -9.91 3.09 -15.81
N VAL A 202 -10.49 2.47 -14.80
CA VAL A 202 -10.75 1.03 -14.72
C VAL A 202 -12.25 0.78 -14.70
N GLN A 203 -12.68 -0.41 -15.16
CA GLN A 203 -14.09 -0.79 -15.09
C GLN A 203 -14.45 -1.27 -13.69
N GLY A 204 -15.54 -0.75 -13.15
CA GLY A 204 -15.96 -0.97 -11.77
C GLY A 204 -15.41 0.08 -10.82
N ASP A 205 -16.16 0.36 -9.76
CA ASP A 205 -15.84 1.30 -8.69
C ASP A 205 -15.88 0.63 -7.31
N ASP A 206 -15.65 -0.69 -7.28
CA ASP A 206 -15.41 -1.42 -6.03
C ASP A 206 -14.07 -1.02 -5.38
N TRP A 207 -13.92 -1.42 -4.11
CA TRP A 207 -12.73 -1.10 -3.31
C TRP A 207 -11.41 -1.54 -3.97
N GLU A 208 -11.37 -2.66 -4.68
CA GLU A 208 -10.15 -3.14 -5.33
C GLU A 208 -9.86 -2.41 -6.64
N GLN A 209 -10.89 -1.95 -7.35
CA GLN A 209 -10.72 -1.14 -8.56
C GLN A 209 -10.25 0.28 -8.22
N LEU A 210 -10.83 0.92 -7.21
CA LEU A 210 -10.48 2.29 -6.84
C LEU A 210 -9.04 2.44 -6.30
N LYS A 211 -8.38 1.33 -5.92
CA LYS A 211 -6.94 1.32 -5.64
C LYS A 211 -6.07 1.52 -6.89
N LYS A 212 -6.59 1.13 -8.06
CA LYS A 212 -5.85 1.11 -9.33
C LYS A 212 -5.97 2.42 -10.10
N GLY A 213 -7.01 3.22 -9.83
CA GLY A 213 -7.26 4.46 -10.55
C GLY A 213 -8.68 4.96 -10.34
N VAL A 214 -9.21 5.64 -11.35
CA VAL A 214 -10.59 6.10 -11.38
C VAL A 214 -11.48 4.94 -11.82
N GLY A 215 -12.53 4.61 -11.06
CA GLY A 215 -13.48 3.57 -11.41
C GLY A 215 -14.64 4.11 -12.23
N GLN A 216 -15.00 3.44 -13.32
CA GLN A 216 -16.27 3.69 -14.00
C GLN A 216 -17.37 2.86 -13.34
N HIS A 217 -18.46 3.52 -12.93
CA HIS A 217 -19.58 2.81 -12.32
C HIS A 217 -20.23 1.84 -13.33
N PRO A 218 -20.42 0.56 -12.99
CA PRO A 218 -21.04 -0.40 -13.89
C PRO A 218 -22.46 0.01 -14.30
N GLY A 219 -22.83 -0.23 -15.55
CA GLY A 219 -24.17 0.08 -16.07
C GLY A 219 -24.41 1.54 -16.44
N THR A 220 -23.41 2.41 -16.27
CA THR A 220 -23.47 3.81 -16.71
C THR A 220 -23.04 3.97 -18.16
N ALA A 221 -23.33 5.13 -18.76
CA ALA A 221 -23.00 5.39 -20.16
C ALA A 221 -21.48 5.30 -20.40
N ILE A 222 -21.09 4.90 -21.62
CA ILE A 222 -19.70 4.99 -22.06
C ILE A 222 -19.42 6.38 -22.65
N PRO A 223 -18.14 6.83 -22.71
CA PRO A 223 -17.81 8.17 -23.15
C PRO A 223 -18.38 8.52 -24.53
N GLY A 224 -19.05 9.67 -24.63
CA GLY A 224 -19.63 10.18 -25.87
C GLY A 224 -21.03 9.68 -26.22
N GLN A 225 -21.57 8.71 -25.48
CA GLN A 225 -22.94 8.23 -25.68
C GLN A 225 -23.95 9.00 -24.83
N LEU A 226 -25.23 8.92 -25.23
CA LEU A 226 -26.34 9.44 -24.42
C LEU A 226 -26.39 8.75 -23.06
N GLY A 227 -26.76 9.52 -22.04
CA GLY A 227 -26.77 9.07 -20.66
C GLY A 227 -25.64 9.67 -19.85
N ASN A 228 -25.52 9.19 -18.62
CA ASN A 228 -24.58 9.69 -17.64
C ASN A 228 -23.42 8.71 -17.48
N LEU A 229 -22.19 9.13 -17.79
CA LEU A 229 -20.97 8.41 -17.48
C LEU A 229 -20.54 8.75 -16.04
N VAL A 230 -20.55 7.78 -15.14
CA VAL A 230 -20.16 8.03 -13.75
C VAL A 230 -18.76 7.52 -13.47
N LEU A 231 -17.92 8.40 -12.93
CA LEU A 231 -16.54 8.12 -12.56
C LEU A 231 -16.32 8.41 -11.07
N SER A 232 -15.77 7.43 -10.36
CA SER A 232 -15.54 7.49 -8.91
C SER A 232 -14.05 7.37 -8.61
N ALA A 233 -13.55 8.13 -7.63
CA ALA A 233 -12.19 7.93 -7.10
C ALA A 233 -12.07 8.44 -5.66
N HIS A 234 -11.07 7.97 -4.93
CA HIS A 234 -10.81 8.41 -3.56
C HIS A 234 -10.28 9.86 -3.49
N ASN A 235 -10.60 10.55 -2.39
CA ASN A 235 -10.13 11.89 -2.07
C ASN A 235 -8.97 11.92 -1.05
N ASP A 236 -8.76 10.85 -0.28
CA ASP A 236 -7.86 10.83 0.89
C ASP A 236 -6.94 9.59 1.00
N ILE A 237 -7.15 8.59 0.13
CA ILE A 237 -6.35 7.38 0.05
C ILE A 237 -6.01 7.04 -1.41
N PHE A 238 -5.09 6.09 -1.60
CA PHE A 238 -4.71 5.53 -2.91
C PHE A 238 -4.39 6.61 -3.97
N GLY A 239 -3.59 7.59 -3.57
CA GLY A 239 -3.16 8.69 -4.45
C GLY A 239 -4.10 9.88 -4.49
N GLU A 240 -5.21 9.85 -3.74
CA GLU A 240 -6.09 11.00 -3.49
C GLU A 240 -6.57 11.66 -4.81
N ILE A 241 -6.87 10.85 -5.82
CA ILE A 241 -7.05 11.29 -7.20
C ILE A 241 -8.06 12.43 -7.32
N PHE A 242 -9.18 12.36 -6.59
CA PHE A 242 -10.25 13.36 -6.61
C PHE A 242 -10.25 14.31 -5.39
N ARG A 243 -9.10 14.44 -4.71
CA ARG A 243 -8.96 15.34 -3.55
C ARG A 243 -9.40 16.78 -3.80
N HIS A 244 -9.15 17.28 -5.01
CA HIS A 244 -9.27 18.69 -5.35
C HIS A 244 -10.45 19.00 -6.27
N LEU A 245 -11.46 18.12 -6.34
CA LEU A 245 -12.69 18.42 -7.09
C LEU A 245 -13.39 19.70 -6.60
N ASP A 246 -13.20 20.07 -5.33
CA ASP A 246 -13.71 21.30 -4.72
C ASP A 246 -13.11 22.60 -5.30
N ARG A 247 -12.01 22.50 -6.05
CA ARG A 247 -11.36 23.65 -6.71
C ARG A 247 -11.87 23.90 -8.14
N LEU A 248 -12.67 22.99 -8.67
CA LEU A 248 -13.32 23.16 -9.96
C LEU A 248 -14.47 24.15 -9.83
N VAL A 249 -14.87 24.74 -10.94
CA VAL A 249 -16.04 25.62 -11.05
C VAL A 249 -16.75 25.36 -12.39
N ALA A 250 -17.98 25.85 -12.52
CA ALA A 250 -18.69 25.79 -13.79
C ALA A 250 -17.88 26.45 -14.93
N GLY A 251 -17.85 25.81 -16.09
CA GLY A 251 -17.06 26.21 -17.25
C GLY A 251 -15.66 25.60 -17.33
N ASP A 252 -15.17 24.95 -16.27
CA ASP A 252 -13.94 24.16 -16.36
C ASP A 252 -14.17 22.88 -17.16
N GLU A 253 -13.10 22.33 -17.75
CA GLU A 253 -13.17 21.16 -18.62
C GLU A 253 -12.36 19.97 -18.07
N PHE A 254 -12.83 18.78 -18.43
CA PHE A 254 -12.04 17.55 -18.36
C PHE A 254 -12.22 16.70 -19.60
N ILE A 255 -11.22 15.86 -19.87
CA ILE A 255 -11.18 14.99 -21.03
C ILE A 255 -11.20 13.54 -20.57
N VAL A 256 -12.07 12.75 -21.19
CA VAL A 256 -12.09 11.29 -21.04
C VAL A 256 -11.67 10.66 -22.36
N SER A 257 -10.57 9.92 -22.34
CA SER A 257 -10.05 9.20 -23.52
C SER A 257 -10.45 7.74 -23.48
N THR A 258 -10.85 7.23 -24.65
CA THR A 258 -11.00 5.81 -24.96
C THR A 258 -9.81 5.35 -25.80
N GLU A 259 -9.86 4.13 -26.33
CA GLU A 259 -8.86 3.67 -27.28
C GLU A 259 -8.99 4.35 -28.66
N ARG A 260 -10.19 4.82 -28.99
CA ARG A 260 -10.52 5.36 -30.33
C ARG A 260 -10.61 6.88 -30.38
N ALA A 261 -11.03 7.52 -29.29
CA ALA A 261 -11.37 8.94 -29.28
C ALA A 261 -11.14 9.58 -27.92
N ALA A 262 -11.16 10.92 -27.87
CA ALA A 262 -11.18 11.70 -26.65
C ALA A 262 -12.43 12.58 -26.63
N TYR A 263 -13.07 12.66 -25.48
CA TYR A 263 -14.32 13.39 -25.28
C TYR A 263 -14.11 14.46 -24.22
N THR A 264 -14.42 15.71 -24.57
CA THR A 264 -14.31 16.85 -23.66
C THR A 264 -15.68 17.11 -23.00
N TYR A 265 -15.68 17.23 -21.69
CA TYR A 265 -16.86 17.58 -20.89
C TYR A 265 -16.62 18.92 -20.20
N VAL A 266 -17.64 19.77 -20.21
CA VAL A 266 -17.64 21.07 -19.52
C VAL A 266 -18.48 20.95 -18.26
N ILE A 267 -17.89 21.35 -17.13
CA ILE A 267 -18.54 21.31 -15.82
C ILE A 267 -19.67 22.32 -15.80
N ARG A 268 -20.88 21.85 -15.47
CA ARG A 268 -22.07 22.69 -15.31
C ARG A 268 -22.25 23.12 -13.86
N GLU A 269 -22.04 22.22 -12.92
CA GLU A 269 -22.21 22.50 -11.49
C GLU A 269 -21.47 21.51 -10.60
N ILE A 270 -21.32 21.89 -9.33
CA ILE A 270 -20.73 21.05 -8.28
C ILE A 270 -21.69 21.04 -7.10
N ARG A 271 -21.96 19.85 -6.55
CA ARG A 271 -22.90 19.64 -5.45
C ARG A 271 -22.22 18.84 -4.35
N ILE A 272 -22.58 19.16 -3.10
CA ILE A 272 -22.32 18.29 -1.95
C ILE A 272 -23.63 17.59 -1.62
N VAL A 273 -23.62 16.26 -1.60
CA VAL A 273 -24.81 15.44 -1.42
C VAL A 273 -24.59 14.41 -0.31
N GLU A 274 -25.68 13.87 0.21
CA GLU A 274 -25.64 12.76 1.16
C GLU A 274 -25.13 11.48 0.48
N PRO A 275 -24.47 10.56 1.21
CA PRO A 275 -23.99 9.30 0.63
C PRO A 275 -25.09 8.41 0.01
N THR A 276 -26.35 8.64 0.38
CA THR A 276 -27.53 7.92 -0.12
C THR A 276 -28.18 8.56 -1.34
N ALA A 277 -27.64 9.68 -1.84
CA ALA A 277 -28.18 10.40 -2.98
C ALA A 277 -27.86 9.66 -4.31
N VAL A 278 -28.52 8.52 -4.55
CA VAL A 278 -28.30 7.67 -5.72
C VAL A 278 -28.80 8.29 -7.03
N GLU A 279 -29.66 9.31 -6.95
CA GLU A 279 -30.19 10.03 -8.11
C GLU A 279 -29.09 10.66 -8.99
N VAL A 280 -27.90 10.91 -8.42
CA VAL A 280 -26.76 11.45 -9.18
C VAL A 280 -26.17 10.45 -10.18
N LEU A 281 -26.53 9.17 -10.06
CA LEU A 281 -26.10 8.08 -10.94
C LEU A 281 -27.05 7.85 -12.11
N GLU A 282 -28.24 8.45 -12.07
CA GLU A 282 -29.28 8.22 -13.08
C GLU A 282 -28.82 8.65 -14.47
N ALA A 283 -29.33 7.94 -15.48
CA ALA A 283 -29.09 8.28 -16.86
C ALA A 283 -29.80 9.58 -17.23
N THR A 284 -29.11 10.42 -18.00
CA THR A 284 -29.61 11.69 -18.53
C THR A 284 -30.09 11.51 -19.98
N GLU A 285 -30.91 12.46 -20.46
CA GLU A 285 -31.40 12.44 -21.84
C GLU A 285 -30.35 12.91 -22.87
N HIS A 286 -29.23 13.47 -22.40
CA HIS A 286 -28.11 13.95 -23.20
C HIS A 286 -26.83 13.26 -22.74
N ALA A 287 -25.73 13.41 -23.49
CA ALA A 287 -24.44 12.87 -23.08
C ALA A 287 -23.86 13.73 -21.94
N SER A 288 -23.76 13.17 -20.74
CA SER A 288 -23.22 13.83 -19.56
C SER A 288 -22.23 12.92 -18.83
N ALA A 289 -21.45 13.51 -17.92
CA ALA A 289 -20.56 12.78 -17.04
C ALA A 289 -20.62 13.33 -15.62
N THR A 290 -20.49 12.43 -14.65
CA THR A 290 -20.52 12.75 -13.23
C THR A 290 -19.25 12.24 -12.56
N LEU A 291 -18.50 13.12 -11.90
CA LEU A 291 -17.36 12.74 -11.07
C LEU A 291 -17.77 12.72 -9.60
N ILE A 292 -17.50 11.62 -8.89
CA ILE A 292 -17.94 11.42 -7.50
C ILE A 292 -16.75 11.08 -6.61
N SER A 293 -16.68 11.71 -5.44
CA SER A 293 -15.73 11.35 -4.39
C SER A 293 -16.31 11.57 -3.00
N CYS A 294 -15.63 11.04 -1.99
CA CYS A 294 -15.94 11.35 -0.59
C CYS A 294 -15.64 12.83 -0.28
N TYR A 295 -16.35 13.37 0.70
CA TYR A 295 -16.15 14.73 1.18
C TYR A 295 -16.69 14.87 2.62
N PRO A 296 -16.21 15.79 3.46
CA PRO A 296 -14.96 16.55 3.36
C PRO A 296 -13.71 15.66 3.45
N TYR A 297 -12.55 16.19 3.05
CA TYR A 297 -11.26 15.49 3.10
C TYR A 297 -10.99 14.90 4.49
N GLN A 298 -10.61 13.61 4.55
CA GLN A 298 -10.36 12.82 5.78
C GLN A 298 -11.56 12.61 6.71
N VAL A 299 -12.75 13.14 6.37
CA VAL A 299 -13.99 13.00 7.17
C VAL A 299 -15.00 12.11 6.47
N ASN A 300 -15.17 12.28 5.14
CA ASN A 300 -15.92 11.40 4.24
C ASN A 300 -17.40 11.16 4.60
N THR A 301 -18.02 12.08 5.34
CA THR A 301 -19.43 12.01 5.76
C THR A 301 -20.43 12.25 4.62
N GLN A 302 -20.01 12.90 3.55
CA GLN A 302 -20.80 13.30 2.39
C GLN A 302 -20.10 12.91 1.08
N ARG A 303 -20.69 13.27 -0.04
CA ARG A 303 -20.09 13.13 -1.38
C ARG A 303 -19.98 14.48 -2.05
N ILE A 304 -18.86 14.71 -2.73
CA ILE A 304 -18.73 15.78 -3.71
C ILE A 304 -19.03 15.19 -5.09
N VAL A 305 -19.91 15.87 -5.82
CA VAL A 305 -20.40 15.46 -7.13
C VAL A 305 -20.19 16.60 -8.10
N VAL A 306 -19.44 16.34 -9.17
CA VAL A 306 -19.21 17.28 -10.26
C VAL A 306 -20.01 16.81 -11.46
N LEU A 307 -20.94 17.64 -11.92
CA LEU A 307 -21.83 17.36 -13.05
C LEU A 307 -21.32 18.12 -14.27
N ALA A 308 -21.15 17.41 -15.39
CA ALA A 308 -20.63 17.98 -16.62
C ALA A 308 -21.36 17.45 -17.85
N ASP A 309 -21.43 18.27 -18.88
CA ASP A 309 -22.12 17.95 -20.13
C ASP A 309 -21.07 17.81 -21.24
N LEU A 310 -21.30 16.88 -22.18
CA LEU A 310 -20.39 16.66 -23.31
C LEU A 310 -20.39 17.90 -24.22
N VAL A 311 -19.20 18.37 -24.60
CA VAL A 311 -19.05 19.39 -25.63
C VAL A 311 -19.42 18.76 -26.98
N THR A 312 -20.45 19.30 -27.61
CA THR A 312 -20.84 18.96 -28.97
C THR A 312 -20.24 19.99 -29.91
N ASP A 313 -19.35 19.55 -30.80
CA ASP A 313 -18.83 20.34 -31.92
C ASP A 313 -19.92 20.61 -32.98
#